data_AF-A0A8J7DYR0-F1
#
_entry.id   AF-A0A8J7DYR0-F1
#
_cell.length_a   1.000
_cell.length_b   1.000
_cell.length_c   1.000
_cell.angle_alpha   90.00
_cell.angle_beta   90.00
_cell.angle_gamma   90.00
#
_symmetry.space_group_name_H-M   'P 1'
#
loop_
_entity.id
_entity.type
_entity.pdbx_description
1 polymer ?
#
loop_
_entity_poly.entity_id
_entity_poly.type
_entity_poly.pdbx_seq_one_letter_code
_entity_poly.pdbx_strand_id
1 'polypeptide(L)'
;MNFWQVLATTTVITTLSTNLVQGAEMIATQTDETIGIGLKVYQVQLIDDNGQTVDTIRAVSGRAGKQTPSHKAGSQTPLPFGIYQFSMPGSVSHPGGEFGGAWSPIIPTFETGRSGIGLHYDPSAFKNNGQAGTAGCLATPTIEEREIMTQFIRAYKPTQITVRDSSLPNLPNRKPLSLPFTESL
;
A
#
# COMPACT_ATOMS: atom_id res chain seq x y z
N MET A 1 -34.38 -32.86 -34.10
CA MET A 1 -34.49 -31.90 -32.97
C MET A 1 -33.33 -32.16 -32.05
N ASN A 2 -32.38 -31.23 -31.94
CA ASN A 2 -31.36 -31.18 -30.87
C ASN A 2 -30.93 -29.71 -30.75
N PHE A 3 -31.38 -29.04 -29.69
CA PHE A 3 -30.96 -27.71 -29.30
C PHE A 3 -29.74 -27.84 -28.38
N TRP A 4 -28.61 -27.26 -28.77
CA TRP A 4 -27.54 -26.91 -27.84
C TRP A 4 -27.56 -25.40 -27.64
N GLN A 5 -28.01 -24.95 -26.46
CA GLN A 5 -27.78 -23.59 -26.02
C GLN A 5 -26.37 -23.52 -25.42
N VAL A 6 -25.49 -22.76 -26.06
CA VAL A 6 -24.20 -22.36 -25.50
C VAL A 6 -24.48 -21.17 -24.57
N LEU A 7 -24.29 -21.38 -23.26
CA LEU A 7 -24.32 -20.29 -22.29
C LEU A 7 -23.03 -19.47 -22.47
N ALA A 8 -23.14 -18.30 -23.09
CA ALA A 8 -22.10 -17.30 -23.07
C ALA A 8 -22.05 -16.68 -21.66
N THR A 9 -21.05 -17.05 -20.87
CA THR A 9 -20.75 -16.35 -19.62
C THR A 9 -20.19 -14.98 -19.96
N THR A 10 -21.01 -13.95 -19.79
CA THR A 10 -20.56 -12.56 -19.86
C THR A 10 -19.64 -12.29 -18.68
N THR A 11 -18.33 -12.39 -18.90
CA THR A 11 -17.33 -11.84 -17.98
C THR A 11 -17.51 -10.33 -17.96
N VAL A 12 -18.12 -9.81 -16.90
CA VAL A 12 -18.10 -8.38 -16.60
C VAL A 12 -16.67 -8.05 -16.20
N ILE A 13 -15.85 -7.68 -17.17
CA ILE A 13 -14.57 -7.02 -16.89
C ILE A 13 -14.95 -5.64 -16.41
N THR A 14 -15.05 -5.47 -15.10
CA THR A 14 -15.11 -4.14 -14.49
C THR A 14 -13.82 -3.45 -14.88
N THR A 15 -13.88 -2.60 -15.90
CA THR A 15 -12.81 -1.66 -16.22
C THR A 15 -12.65 -0.78 -15.00
N LEU A 16 -11.69 -1.11 -14.14
CA LEU A 16 -11.12 -0.16 -13.19
C LEU A 16 -10.63 0.98 -14.06
N SER A 17 -11.37 2.07 -14.05
CA SER A 17 -10.97 3.33 -14.66
C SER A 17 -9.55 3.60 -14.20
N THR A 18 -8.59 3.47 -15.12
CA THR A 18 -7.21 3.93 -14.94
C THR A 18 -7.27 5.45 -14.90
N ASN A 19 -7.77 5.99 -13.78
CA ASN A 19 -7.44 7.35 -13.40
C ASN A 19 -5.93 7.30 -13.21
N LEU A 20 -5.22 7.70 -14.26
CA LEU A 20 -3.79 7.98 -14.23
C LEU A 20 -3.56 8.86 -13.01
N VAL A 21 -3.03 8.28 -11.94
CA VAL A 21 -2.60 9.06 -10.79
C VAL A 21 -1.41 9.82 -11.29
N GLN A 22 -1.56 11.12 -11.47
CA GLN A 22 -0.45 11.96 -11.88
C GLN A 22 0.52 12.07 -10.70
N GLY A 23 1.76 11.64 -10.91
CA GLY A 23 2.84 11.68 -9.91
C GLY A 23 3.12 10.34 -9.22
N ALA A 24 4.16 10.35 -8.40
CA ALA A 24 4.65 9.19 -7.67
C ALA A 24 3.60 8.60 -6.71
N GLU A 25 3.67 7.29 -6.52
CA GLU A 25 2.76 6.55 -5.66
C GLU A 25 3.41 5.34 -5.00
N MET A 26 2.68 4.74 -4.06
CA MET A 26 3.02 3.45 -3.48
C MET A 26 1.90 2.43 -3.71
N ILE A 27 2.26 1.17 -3.99
CA ILE A 27 1.28 0.07 -4.07
C ILE A 27 1.70 -1.02 -3.08
N ALA A 28 0.93 -1.18 -2.02
CA ALA A 28 1.10 -2.24 -1.02
C ALA A 28 0.16 -3.41 -1.32
N THR A 29 0.73 -4.54 -1.74
CA THR A 29 -0.02 -5.78 -2.01
C THR A 29 0.24 -6.78 -0.90
N GLN A 30 -0.80 -7.19 -0.17
CA GLN A 30 -0.69 -8.26 0.83
C GLN A 30 -0.32 -9.57 0.12
N THR A 31 0.66 -10.30 0.63
CA THR A 31 1.12 -11.59 0.07
C THR A 31 0.82 -12.73 1.05
N ASP A 32 1.05 -13.97 0.60
CA ASP A 32 1.00 -15.16 1.46
C ASP A 32 2.30 -15.38 2.25
N GLU A 33 3.33 -14.55 2.02
CA GLU A 33 4.57 -14.59 2.79
C GLU A 33 4.32 -14.12 4.22
N THR A 34 5.01 -14.75 5.18
CA THR A 34 5.01 -14.33 6.57
C THR A 34 6.43 -14.15 7.09
N ILE A 35 6.60 -13.17 7.98
CA ILE A 35 7.84 -12.93 8.72
C ILE A 35 7.61 -12.97 10.23
N GLY A 36 8.71 -13.07 11.00
CA GLY A 36 8.66 -13.06 12.46
C GLY A 36 7.79 -14.17 13.02
N ILE A 37 6.82 -13.82 13.88
CA ILE A 37 5.89 -14.77 14.50
C ILE A 37 4.63 -15.05 13.67
N GLY A 38 4.70 -14.88 12.35
CA GLY A 38 3.57 -15.10 11.43
C GLY A 38 2.90 -13.82 10.96
N LEU A 39 3.63 -12.70 10.89
CA LEU A 39 3.12 -11.47 10.30
C LEU A 39 3.09 -11.60 8.78
N LYS A 40 1.90 -11.57 8.17
CA LYS A 40 1.70 -11.41 6.73
C LYS A 40 2.44 -10.19 6.19
N VAL A 41 3.15 -10.39 5.10
CA VAL A 41 3.92 -9.37 4.40
C VAL A 41 3.03 -8.64 3.40
N TYR A 42 3.30 -7.35 3.25
CA TYR A 42 2.89 -6.54 2.13
C TYR A 42 4.13 -6.26 1.29
N GLN A 43 4.09 -6.60 0.00
CA GLN A 43 5.08 -6.15 -0.95
C GLN A 43 4.69 -4.75 -1.42
N VAL A 44 5.53 -3.76 -1.12
CA VAL A 44 5.27 -2.35 -1.39
C VAL A 44 6.15 -1.88 -2.54
N GLN A 45 5.54 -1.65 -3.69
CA GLN A 45 6.20 -1.06 -4.84
C GLN A 45 6.25 0.45 -4.68
N LEU A 46 7.44 1.03 -4.89
CA LEU A 46 7.68 2.47 -4.85
C LEU A 46 7.80 2.99 -6.29
N ILE A 47 6.84 3.79 -6.74
CA ILE A 47 6.68 4.14 -8.17
C ILE A 47 6.94 5.64 -8.35
N ASP A 48 7.88 5.99 -9.24
CA ASP A 48 8.21 7.38 -9.56
C ASP A 48 7.12 8.09 -10.39
N ASP A 49 7.35 9.37 -10.68
CA ASP A 49 6.45 10.19 -11.50
C ASP A 49 6.31 9.70 -12.96
N ASN A 50 7.25 8.88 -13.43
CA ASN A 50 7.22 8.28 -14.77
C ASN A 50 6.47 6.94 -14.80
N GLY A 51 6.02 6.44 -13.64
CA GLY A 51 5.39 5.13 -13.51
C GLY A 51 6.38 3.97 -13.43
N GLN A 52 7.67 4.23 -13.19
CA GLN A 52 8.69 3.20 -13.01
C GLN A 52 8.83 2.80 -11.54
N THR A 53 8.95 1.51 -11.29
CA THR A 53 9.27 0.99 -9.95
C THR A 53 10.72 1.33 -9.61
N VAL A 54 10.92 2.22 -8.66
CA VAL A 54 12.23 2.63 -8.13
C VAL A 54 12.79 1.56 -7.21
N ASP A 55 11.94 1.00 -6.35
CA ASP A 55 12.30 -0.03 -5.39
C ASP A 55 11.07 -0.85 -4.98
N THR A 56 11.30 -1.96 -4.29
CA THR A 56 10.26 -2.76 -3.65
C THR A 56 10.71 -3.18 -2.25
N ILE A 57 9.93 -2.78 -1.25
CA ILE A 57 10.20 -3.06 0.16
C ILE A 57 9.10 -3.94 0.75
N ARG A 58 9.36 -4.56 1.91
CA ARG A 58 8.31 -5.22 2.68
C ARG A 58 7.71 -4.26 3.70
N ALA A 59 6.43 -4.50 4.00
CA ALA A 59 5.74 -3.92 5.13
C ALA A 59 4.87 -4.97 5.83
N VAL A 60 4.40 -4.64 7.02
CA VAL A 60 3.43 -5.43 7.80
C VAL A 60 2.30 -4.52 8.25
N SER A 61 1.13 -5.10 8.49
CA SER A 61 0.00 -4.39 9.06
C SER A 61 -0.83 -5.32 9.93
N GLY A 62 -1.38 -4.77 11.01
CA GLY A 62 -2.10 -5.51 12.03
C GLY A 62 -1.20 -6.34 12.94
N ARG A 63 -1.74 -6.74 14.10
CA ARG A 63 -1.03 -7.64 15.03
C ARG A 63 -1.02 -9.06 14.47
N ALA A 64 0.02 -9.82 14.81
CA ALA A 64 0.09 -11.25 14.49
C ALA A 64 -1.18 -11.99 14.95
N GLY A 65 -1.73 -12.85 14.09
CA GLY A 65 -3.00 -13.55 14.34
C GLY A 65 -4.28 -12.71 14.15
N LYS A 66 -4.18 -11.40 13.86
CA LYS A 66 -5.33 -10.51 13.57
C LYS A 66 -5.27 -9.91 12.16
N GLN A 67 -4.73 -10.64 11.18
CA GLN A 67 -4.34 -10.08 9.87
C GLN A 67 -5.39 -10.15 8.77
N THR A 68 -6.67 -10.11 9.17
CA THR A 68 -7.80 -9.92 8.25
C THR A 68 -8.25 -8.47 8.31
N PRO A 69 -8.18 -7.69 7.21
CA PRO A 69 -8.55 -6.27 7.20
C PRO A 69 -9.97 -6.01 7.73
N SER A 70 -10.16 -4.85 8.38
CA SER A 70 -11.46 -4.45 8.93
C SER A 70 -11.60 -2.93 8.96
N HIS A 71 -12.82 -2.45 8.68
CA HIS A 71 -13.19 -1.03 8.77
C HIS A 71 -13.44 -0.58 10.22
N LYS A 72 -13.40 -1.48 11.21
CA LYS A 72 -13.71 -1.17 12.61
C LYS A 72 -12.55 -0.44 13.32
N ALA A 73 -12.87 0.68 13.98
CA ALA A 73 -11.95 1.41 14.85
C ALA A 73 -11.35 0.50 15.94
N GLY A 74 -10.06 0.64 16.23
CA GLY A 74 -9.41 -0.07 17.34
C GLY A 74 -9.32 -1.60 17.19
N SER A 75 -9.65 -2.19 16.03
CA SER A 75 -9.63 -3.64 15.83
C SER A 75 -8.24 -4.28 15.89
N GLN A 76 -7.17 -3.47 15.79
CA GLN A 76 -5.77 -3.93 15.68
C GLN A 76 -5.49 -4.81 14.44
N THR A 77 -6.43 -4.87 13.51
CA THR A 77 -6.28 -5.56 12.23
C THR A 77 -5.54 -4.67 11.23
N PRO A 78 -5.12 -5.22 10.07
CA PRO A 78 -4.55 -4.44 8.99
C PRO A 78 -5.43 -3.28 8.54
N LEU A 79 -4.80 -2.36 7.81
CA LEU A 79 -5.50 -1.38 6.97
C LEU A 79 -6.54 -2.09 6.07
N PRO A 80 -7.78 -1.56 5.98
CA PRO A 80 -8.69 -1.96 4.91
C PRO A 80 -8.05 -1.79 3.53
N PHE A 81 -8.43 -2.64 2.58
CA PHE A 81 -8.04 -2.43 1.20
C PHE A 81 -8.71 -1.18 0.64
N GLY A 82 -7.97 -0.42 -0.15
CA GLY A 82 -8.44 0.85 -0.70
C GLY A 82 -7.30 1.83 -0.99
N ILE A 83 -7.68 3.02 -1.42
CA ILE A 83 -6.77 4.12 -1.71
C ILE A 83 -6.71 5.03 -0.49
N TYR A 84 -5.49 5.48 -0.17
CA TYR A 84 -5.24 6.44 0.89
C TYR A 84 -4.41 7.59 0.33
N GLN A 85 -4.68 8.80 0.81
CA GLN A 85 -3.92 9.99 0.47
C GLN A 85 -2.88 10.28 1.56
N PHE A 86 -1.70 10.72 1.15
CA PHE A 86 -0.74 11.31 2.07
C PHE A 86 -1.29 12.65 2.56
N SER A 87 -1.42 12.80 3.88
CA SER A 87 -1.88 14.06 4.48
C SER A 87 -0.90 15.22 4.27
N MET A 88 0.39 14.89 4.10
CA MET A 88 1.46 15.84 3.84
C MET A 88 2.53 15.19 2.95
N PRO A 89 2.36 15.22 1.62
CA PRO A 89 3.30 14.62 0.68
C PRO A 89 4.73 15.09 0.91
N GLY A 90 5.70 14.17 0.91
CA GLY A 90 7.10 14.50 1.19
C GLY A 90 7.49 14.54 2.66
N SER A 91 6.51 14.49 3.58
CA SER A 91 6.78 14.64 5.01
C SER A 91 7.00 13.30 5.71
N VAL A 92 8.14 13.21 6.40
CA VAL A 92 8.46 12.12 7.32
C VAL A 92 8.99 12.74 8.61
N SER A 93 8.20 12.60 9.68
CA SER A 93 8.60 12.97 11.04
C SER A 93 9.32 11.81 11.73
N HIS A 94 10.04 12.07 12.84
CA HIS A 94 10.83 11.05 13.56
C HIS A 94 10.36 10.87 15.01
N PRO A 95 9.11 10.45 15.25
CA PRO A 95 8.64 10.17 16.61
C PRO A 95 9.35 8.94 17.21
N GLY A 96 9.61 9.00 18.52
CA GLY A 96 10.06 7.83 19.30
C GLY A 96 8.93 6.83 19.57
N GLY A 97 9.22 5.74 20.29
CA GLY A 97 8.23 4.72 20.67
C GLY A 97 7.88 3.73 19.55
N GLU A 98 6.61 3.32 19.44
CA GLU A 98 6.14 2.30 18.47
C GLU A 98 6.32 2.70 16.99
N PHE A 99 6.59 3.98 16.71
CA PHE A 99 6.75 4.49 15.34
C PHE A 99 8.19 4.42 14.80
N GLY A 100 9.16 4.03 15.62
CA GLY A 100 10.48 3.62 15.13
C GLY A 100 11.29 4.73 14.41
N GLY A 101 10.96 6.00 14.62
CA GLY A 101 11.72 7.12 14.04
C GLY A 101 11.39 7.44 12.58
N ALA A 102 10.32 6.91 12.00
CA ALA A 102 9.78 7.40 10.73
C ALA A 102 8.26 7.40 10.80
N TRP A 103 7.60 8.52 10.48
CA TRP A 103 6.15 8.61 10.46
C TRP A 103 5.67 9.51 9.34
N SER A 104 4.81 8.96 8.48
CA SER A 104 4.10 9.68 7.41
C SER A 104 2.60 9.35 7.47
N PRO A 105 1.72 10.31 7.82
CA PRO A 105 0.30 10.02 8.02
C PRO A 105 -0.45 9.91 6.69
N ILE A 106 -1.36 8.92 6.61
CA ILE A 106 -2.25 8.71 5.46
C ILE A 106 -3.72 8.76 5.87
N ILE A 107 -4.58 9.14 4.93
CA ILE A 107 -6.02 9.33 5.15
C ILE A 107 -6.78 8.45 4.16
N PRO A 108 -7.74 7.61 4.60
CA PRO A 108 -8.58 6.83 3.69
C PRO A 108 -9.38 7.75 2.77
N THR A 109 -9.50 7.42 1.48
CA THR A 109 -10.38 8.13 0.54
C THR A 109 -11.79 7.54 0.45
N PHE A 110 -12.10 6.62 1.35
CA PHE A 110 -13.34 5.85 1.41
C PHE A 110 -13.89 5.82 2.84
N GLU A 111 -15.17 5.50 2.99
CA GLU A 111 -15.80 5.44 4.30
C GLU A 111 -15.24 4.28 5.14
N THR A 112 -14.77 4.61 6.35
CA THR A 112 -14.22 3.63 7.28
C THR A 112 -14.16 4.22 8.68
N GLY A 113 -14.26 3.38 9.71
CA GLY A 113 -14.03 3.78 11.10
C GLY A 113 -12.55 3.87 11.48
N ARG A 114 -11.64 3.69 10.52
CA ARG A 114 -10.18 3.71 10.74
C ARG A 114 -9.62 5.12 10.61
N SER A 115 -8.84 5.55 11.59
CA SER A 115 -8.16 6.85 11.62
C SER A 115 -6.84 6.76 12.38
N GLY A 116 -6.04 7.83 12.38
CA GLY A 116 -4.75 7.85 13.09
C GLY A 116 -3.74 6.85 12.53
N ILE A 117 -3.82 6.57 11.23
CA ILE A 117 -3.00 5.58 10.53
C ILE A 117 -1.91 6.27 9.70
N GLY A 118 -0.81 5.56 9.49
CA GLY A 118 0.35 6.08 8.79
C GLY A 118 1.30 4.98 8.35
N LEU A 119 2.35 5.42 7.66
CA LEU A 119 3.53 4.62 7.34
C LEU A 119 4.60 4.85 8.41
N HIS A 120 5.19 3.79 8.94
CA HIS A 120 6.28 3.89 9.91
C HIS A 120 7.23 2.70 9.90
N TYR A 121 8.17 2.66 10.85
CA TYR A 121 8.98 1.47 11.15
C TYR A 121 8.42 0.76 12.38
N ASP A 122 8.25 -0.57 12.32
CA ASP A 122 7.83 -1.39 13.45
C ASP A 122 9.03 -2.15 14.06
N PRO A 123 9.63 -1.64 15.16
CA PRO A 123 10.74 -2.32 15.82
C PRO A 123 10.33 -3.62 16.54
N SER A 124 9.04 -3.97 16.53
CA SER A 124 8.52 -5.21 17.10
C SER A 124 8.32 -6.33 16.08
N ALA A 125 8.46 -6.07 14.77
CA ALA A 125 8.14 -7.03 13.71
C ALA A 125 8.85 -8.40 13.86
N PHE A 126 10.08 -8.40 14.40
CA PHE A 126 10.88 -9.61 14.66
C PHE A 126 11.01 -9.96 16.15
N LYS A 127 10.26 -9.31 17.04
CA LYS A 127 10.27 -9.59 18.46
C LYS A 127 9.23 -10.65 18.82
N ASN A 128 9.63 -11.65 19.61
CA ASN A 128 8.71 -12.64 20.14
C ASN A 128 8.15 -12.20 21.52
N ASN A 129 7.26 -11.21 21.52
CA ASN A 129 6.71 -10.61 22.74
C ASN A 129 5.17 -10.57 22.79
N GLY A 130 4.50 -11.28 21.88
CA GLY A 130 3.03 -11.29 21.75
C GLY A 130 2.40 -9.98 21.26
N GLN A 131 3.21 -8.96 20.94
CA GLN A 131 2.77 -7.66 20.44
C GLN A 131 3.35 -7.35 19.04
N ALA A 132 3.94 -8.33 18.35
CA ALA A 132 4.50 -8.09 17.02
C ALA A 132 3.44 -7.59 16.03
N GLY A 133 3.82 -6.63 15.19
CA GLY A 133 2.96 -5.99 14.20
C GLY A 133 2.37 -4.67 14.71
N THR A 134 1.52 -4.06 13.90
CA THR A 134 0.97 -2.72 14.18
C THR A 134 -0.46 -2.79 14.74
N ALA A 135 -0.95 -1.71 15.35
CA ALA A 135 -2.39 -1.54 15.62
C ALA A 135 -3.24 -1.26 14.35
N GLY A 136 -2.62 -1.43 13.17
CA GLY A 136 -3.21 -1.30 11.84
C GLY A 136 -2.69 -0.12 11.02
N CYS A 137 -1.52 0.41 11.36
CA CYS A 137 -0.68 1.16 10.44
C CYS A 137 -0.01 0.22 9.42
N LEU A 138 0.63 0.76 8.39
CA LEU A 138 1.52 0.00 7.51
C LEU A 138 2.96 0.29 7.96
N ALA A 139 3.74 -0.74 8.29
CA ALA A 139 5.07 -0.51 8.84
C ALA A 139 6.15 -1.37 8.18
N THR A 140 7.31 -0.78 7.92
CA THR A 140 8.48 -1.54 7.47
C THR A 140 9.01 -2.39 8.64
N PRO A 141 9.47 -3.62 8.37
CA PRO A 141 9.92 -4.52 9.44
C PRO A 141 11.41 -4.34 9.78
N THR A 142 12.21 -3.68 8.92
CA THR A 142 13.63 -3.41 9.16
C THR A 142 13.99 -1.91 9.05
N ILE A 143 15.15 -1.56 9.61
CA ILE A 143 15.73 -0.20 9.48
C ILE A 143 16.09 0.10 8.03
N GLU A 144 16.62 -0.86 7.28
CA GLU A 144 16.98 -0.68 5.88
C GLU A 144 15.75 -0.30 5.03
N GLU A 145 14.66 -1.07 5.17
CA GLU A 145 13.40 -0.78 4.48
C GLU A 145 12.77 0.54 4.94
N ARG A 146 12.94 0.92 6.21
CA ARG A 146 12.55 2.24 6.72
C ARG A 146 13.29 3.36 5.98
N GLU A 147 14.60 3.22 5.79
CA GLU A 147 15.40 4.24 5.11
C GLU A 147 15.01 4.36 3.64
N ILE A 148 14.84 3.24 2.93
CA ILE A 148 14.37 3.23 1.53
C ILE A 148 13.01 3.93 1.42
N MET A 149 12.05 3.55 2.26
CA MET A 149 10.73 4.19 2.30
C MET A 149 10.82 5.69 2.58
N THR A 150 11.62 6.09 3.57
CA THR A 150 11.76 7.49 3.99
C THR A 150 12.39 8.34 2.90
N GLN A 151 13.44 7.82 2.24
CA GLN A 151 14.09 8.48 1.12
C GLN A 151 13.12 8.64 -0.06
N PHE A 152 12.38 7.59 -0.40
CA PHE A 152 11.37 7.65 -1.46
C PHE A 152 10.29 8.69 -1.17
N ILE A 153 9.69 8.68 0.02
CA ILE A 153 8.66 9.65 0.40
C ILE A 153 9.18 11.08 0.25
N ARG A 154 10.40 11.36 0.72
CA ARG A 154 11.01 12.70 0.65
C ARG A 154 11.33 13.14 -0.78
N ALA A 155 11.90 12.24 -1.57
CA ALA A 155 12.38 12.54 -2.93
C ALA A 155 11.21 12.73 -3.90
N TYR A 156 10.27 11.80 -3.89
CA TYR A 156 9.19 11.73 -4.89
C TYR A 156 7.87 12.31 -4.41
N LYS A 157 7.73 12.61 -3.11
CA LYS A 157 6.53 13.24 -2.52
C LYS A 157 5.23 12.56 -2.98
N PRO A 158 5.10 11.23 -2.80
CA PRO A 158 3.94 10.50 -3.29
C PRO A 158 2.67 11.08 -2.70
N THR A 159 1.63 11.17 -3.51
CA THR A 159 0.33 11.73 -3.08
C THR A 159 -0.61 10.66 -2.55
N GLN A 160 -0.37 9.40 -2.92
CA GLN A 160 -1.24 8.29 -2.53
C GLN A 160 -0.50 6.96 -2.30
N ILE A 161 -1.17 6.09 -1.58
CA ILE A 161 -0.86 4.66 -1.48
C ILE A 161 -2.12 3.83 -1.73
N THR A 162 -1.98 2.80 -2.56
CA THR A 162 -3.02 1.78 -2.77
C THR A 162 -2.69 0.55 -1.94
N VAL A 163 -3.61 0.14 -1.07
CA VAL A 163 -3.50 -1.10 -0.27
C VAL A 163 -4.46 -2.13 -0.83
N ARG A 164 -3.96 -3.32 -1.17
CA ARG A 164 -4.74 -4.32 -1.91
C ARG A 164 -4.37 -5.75 -1.58
N ASP A 165 -5.27 -6.65 -1.95
CA ASP A 165 -5.09 -8.10 -1.89
C ASP A 165 -4.28 -8.60 -3.11
N SER A 166 -3.50 -9.68 -2.94
CA SER A 166 -2.78 -10.36 -4.03
C SER A 166 -3.73 -11.05 -5.02
N SER A 167 -4.96 -11.33 -4.61
CA SER A 167 -5.99 -11.91 -5.49
C SER A 167 -6.46 -10.95 -6.59
N LEU A 168 -6.21 -9.64 -6.45
CA LEU A 168 -6.56 -8.65 -7.44
C LEU A 168 -5.54 -8.62 -8.59
N PRO A 169 -5.97 -8.42 -9.85
CA PRO A 169 -5.06 -8.35 -10.98
C PRO A 169 -4.00 -7.26 -10.77
N ASN A 170 -2.81 -7.48 -11.32
CA ASN A 170 -1.78 -6.44 -11.33
C ASN A 170 -2.31 -5.16 -11.95
N LEU A 171 -2.00 -4.01 -11.34
CA LEU A 171 -2.28 -2.74 -11.99
C LEU A 171 -1.53 -2.74 -13.32
N PRO A 172 -2.19 -2.36 -14.43
CA PRO A 172 -1.52 -2.30 -15.72
C PRO A 172 -0.27 -1.43 -15.62
N ASN A 173 0.83 -1.86 -16.25
CA ASN A 173 2.03 -1.04 -16.34
C ASN A 173 1.65 0.36 -16.83
N ARG A 174 1.97 1.38 -16.02
CA ARG A 174 1.70 2.76 -16.39
C ARG A 174 2.53 3.07 -17.63
N LYS A 175 1.87 3.45 -18.72
CA LYS A 175 2.56 4.03 -19.86
C LYS A 175 2.95 5.46 -19.45
N PRO A 176 4.23 5.87 -19.57
CA PRO A 176 4.60 7.26 -19.31
C PRO A 176 3.75 8.17 -20.20
N LEU A 177 3.30 9.29 -19.63
CA LEU A 177 2.54 10.28 -20.38
C LEU A 177 3.45 10.84 -21.48
N SER A 178 3.24 10.42 -22.72
CA SER A 178 3.86 11.08 -23.87
C SER A 178 3.26 12.48 -23.95
N LEU A 179 4.00 13.48 -23.48
CA LEU A 179 3.64 14.88 -23.72
C LEU A 179 3.49 15.06 -25.23
N PRO A 180 2.40 15.66 -25.74
CA PRO A 180 2.35 16.04 -27.13
C PRO A 180 3.46 17.05 -27.37
N PHE A 181 4.45 16.68 -28.19
CA PHE A 181 5.35 17.66 -28.79
C PHE A 181 4.47 18.60 -29.60
N THR A 182 4.32 19.84 -29.13
CA THR A 182 3.95 20.94 -30.01
C THR A 182 5.14 21.17 -30.94
N GLU A 183 5.09 20.57 -32.13
CA GLU A 183 5.72 21.19 -33.28
C GLU A 183 4.93 22.46 -33.60
N SER A 184 5.54 23.61 -33.35
CA SER A 184 5.14 24.86 -33.98
C SER A 184 6.30 25.34 -34.84
N LEU A 185 6.01 25.42 -36.14
CA LEU A 185 6.79 25.96 -37.24
C LEU A 185 7.34 27.37 -36.97
#